data_AF-A0AAD5N340-F1
#
_entry.id   AF-A0AAD5N340-F1
#
_cell.length_a   1.000
_cell.length_b   1.000
_cell.length_c   1.000
_cell.angle_alpha   90.00
_cell.angle_beta   90.00
_cell.angle_gamma   90.00
#
_symmetry.space_group_name_H-M   'P 1'
#
loop_
_entity.id
_entity.type
_entity.pdbx_description
1 polymer ?
#
loop_
_entity_poly.entity_id
_entity_poly.type
_entity_poly.pdbx_seq_one_letter_code
_entity_poly.pdbx_strand_id
1 'polypeptide(L)'
;MGLEDLCPEILFQICELFCEHCQGEWYLTKQPPEWWGLVNPRSSLLALSLVCKSIGSVAQQVLHHHVGYVDKYNQSKAKFCRTISNNPELAKSLRWANLSLSRSDKVPEEVVQGWLQEAINKFSHHLLGGGKRIQYKQLLKAIILLQAPNLEQLDDDSDCYKGAFHFLDHDAVIRDRALPPNLKNLRLGPTTYNIHGMTMVDISWDGIGGFIDTLNKLESLDVCNPLGSRIDERLSFDSLRTFQLREFLMPRQDLERLLSCMPKLEEFDTTRLFDGDGDLPKPATGPEILEVLAGRNDTLRRLELDMSCTHDNVEQLQHLTNLEELKIILGKSAHAAYRQRQRIDEQFFIRTMPPSLRKLHINRFHGRTMFEEASEALMTYISSTYRDSPQDQRLRMVQVDMQGEPRDWAVCQRDTFQQGCQEWAKNGTLVFDIDVFDWHEYRNRARNWDEEDQTMRLRLAQQRGRDEM
;
A
#
# COMPACT_ATOMS: atom_id res chain seq x y z
N MET A 1 20.41 33.33 18.28
CA MET A 1 20.66 31.98 17.74
C MET A 1 19.91 31.89 16.43
N GLY A 2 20.65 31.82 15.33
CA GLY A 2 20.12 31.55 14.01
C GLY A 2 19.88 30.05 13.80
N LEU A 3 19.21 29.69 12.70
CA LEU A 3 19.02 28.28 12.32
C LEU A 3 20.36 27.60 12.00
N GLU A 4 21.33 28.38 11.52
CA GLU A 4 22.70 27.96 11.24
C GLU A 4 23.50 27.55 12.48
N ASP A 5 23.06 27.93 13.68
CA ASP A 5 23.69 27.57 14.96
C ASP A 5 23.20 26.19 15.48
N LEU A 6 22.18 25.60 14.85
CA LEU A 6 21.64 24.30 15.23
C LEU A 6 22.54 23.16 14.74
N CYS A 7 22.60 22.07 15.50
CA CYS A 7 23.33 20.90 15.05
C CYS A 7 22.60 20.22 13.86
N PRO A 8 23.34 19.54 12.96
CA PRO A 8 22.77 18.92 11.76
C PRO A 8 21.62 17.95 12.06
N GLU A 9 21.65 17.26 13.19
CA GLU A 9 20.63 16.30 13.61
C GLU A 9 19.31 16.98 13.95
N ILE A 10 19.35 18.12 14.65
CA ILE A 10 18.17 18.93 14.94
C ILE A 10 17.63 19.56 13.65
N LEU A 11 18.51 20.07 12.79
CA LEU A 11 18.11 20.59 11.47
C LEU A 11 17.46 19.51 10.61
N PHE A 12 17.95 18.27 10.67
CA PHE A 12 17.38 17.15 9.95
C PHE A 12 15.96 16.86 10.44
N GLN A 13 15.74 16.75 11.75
CA GLN A 13 14.42 16.56 12.34
C GLN A 13 13.45 17.70 11.97
N ILE A 14 13.91 18.95 11.96
CA ILE A 14 13.12 20.11 11.50
C ILE A 14 12.74 19.94 10.02
N CYS A 15 13.70 19.55 9.17
CA CYS A 15 13.44 19.31 7.75
C CYS A 15 12.42 18.17 7.53
N GLU A 16 12.44 17.11 8.35
CA GLU A 16 11.49 16.00 8.26
C GLU A 16 10.04 16.42 8.53
N LEU A 17 9.81 17.51 9.28
CA LEU A 17 8.46 18.10 9.46
C LEU A 17 7.85 18.59 8.14
N PHE A 18 8.69 18.90 7.16
CA PHE A 18 8.27 19.32 5.81
C PHE A 18 8.26 18.16 4.80
N CYS A 19 8.57 16.93 5.24
CA CYS A 19 8.54 15.76 4.38
C CYS A 19 7.27 14.94 4.63
N GLU A 20 6.37 14.94 3.66
CA GLU A 20 5.09 14.19 3.68
C GLU A 20 5.28 12.70 4.04
N HIS A 21 6.36 12.08 3.55
CA HIS A 21 6.74 10.71 3.93
C HIS A 21 7.03 10.58 5.43
N CYS A 22 7.91 11.43 5.98
CA CYS A 22 8.31 11.36 7.38
C CYS A 22 7.14 11.67 8.34
N GLN A 23 6.10 12.35 7.84
CA GLN A 23 4.87 12.64 8.59
C GLN A 23 3.81 11.53 8.55
N GLY A 24 4.08 10.43 7.82
CA GLY A 24 3.20 9.28 7.79
C GLY A 24 1.90 9.51 7.02
N GLU A 25 1.85 10.50 6.11
CA GLU A 25 0.69 10.87 5.28
C GLU A 25 0.10 9.70 4.47
N TRP A 26 0.83 8.59 4.35
CA TRP A 26 0.46 7.41 3.56
C TRP A 26 -0.13 6.26 4.36
N TYR A 27 0.02 6.26 5.68
CA TYR A 27 -0.75 5.37 6.52
C TYR A 27 -2.14 5.98 6.63
N LEU A 28 -3.06 5.55 5.77
CA LEU A 28 -4.51 5.83 5.82
C LEU A 28 -5.17 5.53 7.20
N THR A 29 -4.38 5.09 8.19
CA THR A 29 -4.77 4.64 9.52
C THR A 29 -4.41 5.60 10.66
N LYS A 30 -3.74 6.74 10.41
CA LYS A 30 -3.44 7.72 11.45
C LYS A 30 -4.00 9.10 11.09
N GLN A 31 -4.73 9.69 12.05
CA GLN A 31 -5.13 11.09 11.94
C GLN A 31 -3.88 11.97 11.76
N PRO A 32 -3.95 12.96 10.86
CA PRO A 32 -3.01 14.05 10.79
C PRO A 32 -2.57 14.64 12.14
N PRO A 33 -1.27 14.87 12.40
CA PRO A 33 -0.86 15.82 13.44
C PRO A 33 -1.56 17.18 13.30
N GLU A 34 -1.85 17.85 14.43
CA GLU A 34 -2.60 19.12 14.50
C GLU A 34 -1.98 20.30 13.73
N TRP A 35 -0.69 20.21 13.39
CA TRP A 35 0.05 21.21 12.61
C TRP A 35 0.07 20.91 11.10
N TRP A 36 -0.70 19.91 10.67
CA TRP A 36 -0.97 19.59 9.27
C TRP A 36 -1.75 20.73 8.60
N GLY A 37 -1.22 21.25 7.50
CA GLY A 37 -1.80 22.42 6.81
C GLY A 37 -0.78 23.40 6.21
N LEU A 38 0.51 23.07 6.23
CA LEU A 38 1.51 23.87 5.51
C LEU A 38 1.21 23.81 4.01
N VAL A 39 0.96 24.98 3.41
CA VAL A 39 0.78 25.13 1.96
C VAL A 39 2.13 24.79 1.30
N ASN A 40 2.19 23.64 0.62
CA ASN A 40 3.33 23.20 -0.20
C ASN A 40 4.65 22.99 0.59
N PRO A 41 4.72 21.99 1.49
CA PRO A 41 5.87 21.76 2.37
C PRO A 41 7.17 21.45 1.60
N ARG A 42 7.07 20.84 0.42
CA ARG A 42 8.19 20.60 -0.49
C ARG A 42 8.86 21.89 -0.98
N SER A 43 8.10 22.95 -1.21
CA SER A 43 8.68 24.25 -1.60
C SER A 43 9.43 24.91 -0.45
N SER A 44 8.98 24.70 0.79
CA SER A 44 9.71 25.11 1.99
C SER A 44 11.03 24.35 2.13
N LEU A 45 11.05 23.03 1.89
CA LEU A 45 12.30 22.25 1.83
C LEU A 45 13.24 22.75 0.73
N LEU A 46 12.70 23.06 -0.46
CA LEU A 46 13.49 23.61 -1.54
C LEU A 46 14.07 24.99 -1.14
N ALA A 47 13.28 25.86 -0.52
CA ALA A 47 13.77 27.14 -0.03
C ALA A 47 14.87 26.97 1.01
N LEU A 48 14.69 26.08 2.00
CA LEU A 48 15.71 25.73 2.99
C LEU A 48 16.99 25.20 2.33
N SER A 49 16.84 24.42 1.25
CA SER A 49 17.98 23.89 0.49
C SER A 49 18.86 24.98 -0.15
N LEU A 50 18.33 26.20 -0.29
CA LEU A 50 18.96 27.34 -0.94
C LEU A 50 19.45 28.42 0.04
N VAL A 51 19.16 28.30 1.35
CA VAL A 51 19.50 29.34 2.35
C VAL A 51 21.01 29.52 2.51
N CYS A 52 21.72 28.46 2.90
CA CYS A 52 23.17 28.46 3.06
C CYS A 52 23.71 27.04 2.92
N LYS A 53 25.03 26.86 2.78
CA LYS A 53 25.64 25.54 2.56
C LYS A 53 25.34 24.52 3.68
N SER A 54 25.34 24.97 4.94
CA SER A 54 25.10 24.10 6.11
C SER A 54 23.68 23.54 6.09
N ILE A 55 22.68 24.43 6.15
CA ILE A 55 21.25 24.08 6.09
C ILE A 55 20.93 23.36 4.78
N GLY A 56 21.50 23.86 3.68
CA GLY A 56 21.29 23.33 2.34
C GLY A 56 21.66 21.85 2.22
N SER A 57 22.80 21.45 2.78
CA SER A 57 23.25 20.06 2.75
C SER A 57 22.32 19.09 3.49
N VAL A 58 21.70 19.54 4.59
CA VAL A 58 20.75 18.74 5.38
C VAL A 58 19.39 18.69 4.70
N ALA A 59 18.87 19.86 4.28
CA ALA A 59 17.59 19.97 3.60
C ALA A 59 17.56 19.20 2.28
N GLN A 60 18.68 19.17 1.53
CA GLN A 60 18.77 18.37 0.30
C GLN A 60 18.64 16.87 0.54
N GLN A 61 19.17 16.35 1.66
CA GLN A 61 19.03 14.93 1.99
C GLN A 61 17.55 14.58 2.24
N VAL A 62 16.84 15.43 2.99
CA VAL A 62 15.40 15.23 3.24
C VAL A 62 14.57 15.44 1.97
N LEU A 63 14.92 16.41 1.13
CA LEU A 63 14.21 16.68 -0.13
C LEU A 63 14.25 15.50 -1.12
N HIS A 64 15.34 14.71 -1.09
CA HIS A 64 15.57 13.54 -1.95
C HIS A 64 15.36 12.20 -1.22
N HIS A 65 14.91 12.25 0.04
CA HIS A 65 14.58 11.07 0.85
C HIS A 65 13.47 10.23 0.21
N HIS A 66 12.60 10.87 -0.59
CA HIS A 66 11.46 10.24 -1.20
C HIS A 66 11.15 10.83 -2.59
N VAL A 67 10.66 9.98 -3.51
CA VAL A 67 10.26 10.38 -4.87
C VAL A 67 8.95 9.69 -5.28
N GLY A 68 8.09 10.41 -6.01
CA GLY A 68 6.97 9.82 -6.77
C GLY A 68 5.57 9.98 -6.20
N TYR A 69 5.43 10.40 -4.94
CA TYR A 69 4.12 10.67 -4.32
C TYR A 69 3.86 12.19 -4.27
N VAL A 70 2.63 12.61 -4.64
CA VAL A 70 2.06 13.98 -4.48
C VAL A 70 2.84 15.13 -5.11
N ASP A 71 3.71 14.88 -6.10
CA ASP A 71 4.24 15.98 -6.91
C ASP A 71 3.13 16.48 -7.87
N LYS A 72 2.22 17.34 -7.36
CA LYS A 72 1.39 18.25 -8.19
C LYS A 72 2.28 19.01 -9.19
N TYR A 73 3.55 19.20 -8.83
CA TYR A 73 4.63 19.66 -9.66
C TYR A 73 5.43 18.45 -10.13
N ASN A 74 5.02 17.81 -11.23
CA ASN A 74 5.76 16.71 -11.86
C ASN A 74 7.26 17.05 -12.02
N GLN A 75 8.09 16.81 -11.00
CA GLN A 75 9.52 16.73 -11.22
C GLN A 75 9.68 15.50 -12.09
N SER A 76 10.09 15.74 -13.34
CA SER A 76 10.35 14.65 -14.28
C SER A 76 11.25 13.63 -13.59
N LYS A 77 10.85 12.35 -13.53
CA LYS A 77 11.69 11.25 -13.01
C LYS A 77 13.10 11.30 -13.62
N ALA A 78 13.24 11.83 -14.84
CA ALA A 78 14.52 12.07 -15.48
C ALA A 78 15.39 13.12 -14.76
N LYS A 79 14.80 14.22 -14.28
CA LYS A 79 15.53 15.24 -13.48
C LYS A 79 15.98 14.64 -12.15
N PHE A 80 15.08 13.93 -11.45
CA PHE A 80 15.44 13.25 -10.20
C PHE A 80 16.56 12.24 -10.43
N CYS A 81 16.41 11.36 -11.43
CA CYS A 81 17.41 10.37 -11.81
C CYS A 81 18.75 11.02 -12.17
N ARG A 82 18.75 12.13 -12.92
CA ARG A 82 19.96 12.93 -13.20
C ARG A 82 20.61 13.43 -11.93
N THR A 83 19.84 14.03 -11.01
CA THR A 83 20.35 14.60 -9.77
C THR A 83 21.05 13.54 -8.92
N ILE A 84 20.41 12.38 -8.70
CA ILE A 84 21.01 11.30 -7.92
C ILE A 84 22.17 10.61 -8.65
N SER A 85 22.15 10.60 -9.99
CA SER A 85 23.28 10.06 -10.79
C SER A 85 24.52 10.93 -10.68
N ASN A 86 24.33 12.25 -10.66
CA ASN A 86 25.41 13.22 -10.53
C ASN A 86 25.88 13.40 -9.09
N ASN A 87 25.05 13.02 -8.10
CA ASN A 87 25.35 13.20 -6.68
C ASN A 87 25.00 11.93 -5.87
N PRO A 88 25.93 10.95 -5.81
CA PRO A 88 25.70 9.68 -5.14
C PRO A 88 25.34 9.79 -3.65
N GLU A 89 25.76 10.86 -2.96
CA GLU A 89 25.37 11.06 -1.55
C GLU A 89 23.87 11.34 -1.41
N LEU A 90 23.25 12.04 -2.38
CA LEU A 90 21.79 12.20 -2.41
C LEU A 90 21.08 10.89 -2.76
N ALA A 91 21.70 10.05 -3.61
CA ALA A 91 21.17 8.73 -3.92
C ALA A 91 21.11 7.83 -2.68
N LYS A 92 22.08 7.95 -1.76
CA LYS A 92 22.08 7.29 -0.44
C LYS A 92 21.00 7.82 0.51
N SER A 93 20.49 9.03 0.32
CA SER A 93 19.43 9.58 1.15
C SER A 93 18.05 9.01 0.78
N LEU A 94 17.87 8.48 -0.43
CA LEU A 94 16.62 7.92 -0.90
C LEU A 94 16.24 6.66 -0.09
N ARG A 95 15.10 6.70 0.61
CA ARG A 95 14.53 5.57 1.36
C ARG A 95 13.22 5.06 0.76
N TRP A 96 12.47 5.89 0.04
CA TRP A 96 11.24 5.44 -0.61
C TRP A 96 11.13 5.98 -2.04
N ALA A 97 10.92 5.07 -2.99
CA ALA A 97 10.64 5.40 -4.37
C ALA A 97 9.28 4.86 -4.80
N ASN A 98 8.36 5.75 -5.16
CA ASN A 98 7.19 5.41 -5.95
C ASN A 98 7.50 5.66 -7.43
N LEU A 99 7.72 4.57 -8.16
CA LEU A 99 7.99 4.55 -9.58
C LEU A 99 6.73 4.37 -10.41
N SER A 100 5.57 4.19 -9.77
CA SER A 100 4.24 4.19 -10.42
C SER A 100 3.98 5.52 -11.12
N LEU A 101 3.20 5.49 -12.20
CA LEU A 101 2.67 6.67 -12.94
C LEU A 101 3.67 7.81 -13.26
N SER A 102 4.00 7.97 -14.53
CA SER A 102 4.55 9.23 -15.06
C SER A 102 3.57 9.76 -16.09
N ARG A 103 2.66 10.66 -15.71
CA ARG A 103 1.69 11.25 -16.67
C ARG A 103 2.36 12.09 -17.77
N SER A 104 3.65 12.40 -17.68
CA SER A 104 4.37 13.12 -18.74
C SER A 104 5.10 12.15 -19.67
N ASP A 105 4.59 12.00 -20.89
CA ASP A 105 5.20 11.19 -21.96
C ASP A 105 6.46 11.79 -22.59
N LYS A 106 6.83 13.04 -22.23
CA LYS A 106 7.99 13.72 -22.80
C LYS A 106 9.02 13.99 -21.73
N VAL A 107 10.09 13.19 -21.73
CA VAL A 107 11.35 13.61 -21.11
C VAL A 107 12.01 14.59 -22.09
N PRO A 108 12.20 15.87 -21.75
CA PRO A 108 12.84 16.82 -22.66
C PRO A 108 14.23 16.29 -23.06
N GLU A 109 14.58 16.37 -24.34
CA GLU A 109 15.85 15.84 -24.87
C GLU A 109 17.06 16.48 -24.16
N GLU A 110 16.99 17.78 -23.87
CA GLU A 110 17.96 18.53 -23.07
C GLU A 110 18.14 17.98 -21.65
N VAL A 111 17.10 17.35 -21.09
CA VAL A 111 17.14 16.75 -19.76
C VAL A 111 17.84 15.41 -19.78
N VAL A 112 17.96 14.71 -20.92
CA VAL A 112 18.61 13.38 -21.05
C VAL A 112 19.96 13.40 -21.75
N GLN A 113 20.28 14.46 -22.49
CA GLN A 113 21.49 14.52 -23.31
C GLN A 113 22.76 14.41 -22.44
N GLY A 114 23.67 13.50 -22.84
CA GLY A 114 24.95 13.24 -22.18
C GLY A 114 24.87 12.29 -20.99
N TRP A 115 24.30 12.74 -19.87
CA TRP A 115 24.39 12.00 -18.59
C TRP A 115 23.64 10.66 -18.61
N LEU A 116 22.52 10.54 -19.34
CA LEU A 116 21.76 9.29 -19.33
C LEU A 116 22.55 8.17 -19.98
N GLN A 117 23.30 8.46 -21.05
CA GLN A 117 24.16 7.47 -21.68
C GLN A 117 25.31 7.06 -20.76
N GLU A 118 25.87 7.98 -19.97
CA GLU A 118 26.87 7.67 -18.95
C GLU A 118 26.29 6.77 -17.86
N ALA A 119 25.08 7.05 -17.38
CA ALA A 119 24.38 6.22 -16.41
C ALA A 119 24.07 4.82 -16.99
N ILE A 120 23.60 4.73 -18.24
CA ILE A 120 23.38 3.46 -18.93
C ILE A 120 24.69 2.68 -19.04
N ASN A 121 25.79 3.33 -19.44
CA ASN A 121 27.09 2.67 -19.55
C ASN A 121 27.56 2.14 -18.19
N LYS A 122 27.41 2.92 -17.13
CA LYS A 122 27.73 2.53 -15.74
C LYS A 122 26.97 1.27 -15.31
N PHE A 123 25.68 1.18 -15.61
CA PHE A 123 24.83 0.05 -15.22
C PHE A 123 24.64 -1.00 -16.32
N SER A 124 25.35 -0.90 -17.44
CA SER A 124 25.09 -1.73 -18.63
C SER A 124 25.15 -3.23 -18.36
N HIS A 125 26.03 -3.67 -17.47
CA HIS A 125 26.17 -5.08 -17.07
C HIS A 125 25.01 -5.59 -16.20
N HIS A 126 24.22 -4.70 -15.58
CA HIS A 126 23.02 -5.02 -14.80
C HIS A 126 21.72 -4.79 -15.57
N LEU A 127 21.80 -4.31 -16.82
CA LEU A 127 20.66 -4.00 -17.66
C LEU A 127 20.53 -5.02 -18.79
N LEU A 128 19.30 -5.47 -19.08
CA LEU A 128 19.04 -6.39 -20.18
C LEU A 128 19.55 -5.81 -21.51
N GLY A 129 20.37 -6.60 -22.21
CA GLY A 129 20.98 -6.20 -23.48
C GLY A 129 21.83 -4.93 -23.39
N GLY A 130 22.35 -4.60 -22.20
CA GLY A 130 23.13 -3.39 -21.96
C GLY A 130 22.33 -2.09 -22.05
N GLY A 131 21.00 -2.15 -22.00
CA GLY A 131 20.13 -0.97 -22.13
C GLY A 131 19.94 -0.42 -23.56
N LYS A 132 20.65 -0.95 -24.56
CA LYS A 132 20.75 -0.36 -25.92
C LYS A 132 19.44 -0.35 -26.74
N ARG A 133 18.41 -1.08 -26.31
CA ARG A 133 17.11 -1.19 -27.00
C ARG A 133 15.91 -0.87 -26.11
N ILE A 134 16.17 -0.33 -24.92
CA ILE A 134 15.13 -0.01 -23.96
C ILE A 134 14.87 1.50 -24.04
N GLN A 135 13.60 1.90 -24.06
CA GLN A 135 13.27 3.31 -24.13
C GLN A 135 13.80 4.03 -22.88
N TYR A 136 14.32 5.25 -23.04
CA TYR A 136 14.90 6.00 -21.91
C TYR A 136 13.94 6.11 -20.72
N LYS A 137 12.65 6.37 -20.96
CA LYS A 137 11.63 6.45 -19.90
C LYS A 137 11.54 5.19 -19.03
N GLN A 138 11.79 4.03 -19.63
CA GLN A 138 11.76 2.72 -18.98
C GLN A 138 13.04 2.47 -18.18
N LEU A 139 14.20 2.86 -18.73
CA LEU A 139 15.50 2.72 -18.06
C LEU A 139 15.63 3.58 -16.80
N LEU A 140 14.97 4.75 -16.74
CA LEU A 140 15.02 5.62 -15.56
C LEU A 140 14.66 4.89 -14.27
N LYS A 141 13.66 4.00 -14.31
CA LYS A 141 13.22 3.22 -13.15
C LYS A 141 14.30 2.27 -12.65
N ALA A 142 14.87 1.48 -13.56
CA ALA A 142 15.96 0.55 -13.25
C ALA A 142 17.21 1.29 -12.74
N ILE A 143 17.55 2.42 -13.37
CA ILE A 143 18.70 3.25 -12.96
C ILE A 143 18.50 3.89 -11.57
N ILE A 144 17.28 4.31 -11.22
CA ILE A 144 16.97 4.79 -9.86
C ILE A 144 17.16 3.65 -8.86
N LEU A 145 16.60 2.47 -9.14
CA LEU A 145 16.70 1.29 -8.28
C LEU A 145 18.15 0.88 -8.02
N LEU A 146 18.98 0.80 -9.08
CA LEU A 146 20.40 0.42 -8.98
C LEU A 146 21.29 1.48 -8.30
N GLN A 147 20.79 2.70 -8.08
CA GLN A 147 21.54 3.80 -7.46
C GLN A 147 21.16 4.10 -6.02
N ALA A 148 20.13 3.46 -5.49
CA ALA A 148 19.54 3.78 -4.19
C ALA A 148 19.87 2.70 -3.15
N PRO A 149 21.11 2.63 -2.61
CA PRO A 149 21.53 1.53 -1.74
C PRO A 149 20.80 1.47 -0.40
N ASN A 150 20.17 2.56 0.01
CA ASN A 150 19.44 2.68 1.27
C ASN A 150 17.92 2.63 1.09
N LEU A 151 17.44 2.28 -0.11
CA LEU A 151 16.01 2.17 -0.37
C LEU A 151 15.37 1.12 0.56
N GLU A 152 14.30 1.52 1.25
CA GLU A 152 13.53 0.71 2.21
C GLU A 152 12.14 0.39 1.67
N GLN A 153 11.58 1.23 0.80
CA GLN A 153 10.30 1.00 0.15
C GLN A 153 10.34 1.30 -1.35
N LEU A 154 9.77 0.40 -2.13
CA LEU A 154 9.63 0.55 -3.58
C LEU A 154 8.20 0.23 -4.01
N ASP A 155 7.54 1.19 -4.62
CA ASP A 155 6.29 0.97 -5.34
C ASP A 155 6.58 1.04 -6.84
N ASP A 156 6.46 -0.08 -7.54
CA ASP A 156 6.65 -0.16 -8.99
C ASP A 156 5.40 -0.66 -9.67
N ASP A 157 4.34 0.09 -9.45
CA ASP A 157 3.03 -0.18 -9.97
C ASP A 157 2.89 0.50 -11.35
N SER A 158 3.21 -0.28 -12.38
CA SER A 158 3.26 0.20 -13.76
C SER A 158 1.96 -0.12 -14.48
N ASP A 159 1.00 0.79 -14.44
CA ASP A 159 -0.37 0.64 -14.97
C ASP A 159 -0.52 0.09 -16.40
N CYS A 160 0.51 0.14 -17.25
CA CYS A 160 0.50 -0.39 -18.63
C CYS A 160 1.91 -0.75 -19.15
N TYR A 161 2.93 -0.75 -18.29
CA TYR A 161 4.34 -0.82 -18.73
C TYR A 161 5.13 -1.83 -17.90
N LYS A 162 6.19 -2.36 -18.50
CA LYS A 162 7.23 -3.11 -17.79
C LYS A 162 7.82 -2.25 -16.66
N GLY A 163 7.85 -2.80 -15.43
CA GLY A 163 8.46 -2.19 -14.25
C GLY A 163 10.00 -2.14 -14.30
N ALA A 164 10.64 -1.57 -13.29
CA ALA A 164 12.10 -1.48 -13.11
C ALA A 164 12.78 -2.84 -13.32
N PHE A 165 12.27 -3.88 -12.65
CA PHE A 165 12.84 -5.24 -12.67
C PHE A 165 12.82 -5.88 -14.05
N HIS A 166 11.88 -5.51 -14.92
CA HIS A 166 11.77 -6.08 -16.28
C HIS A 166 12.91 -5.66 -17.21
N PHE A 167 13.76 -4.74 -16.78
CA PHE A 167 14.90 -4.22 -17.53
C PHE A 167 16.24 -4.61 -16.92
N LEU A 168 16.22 -5.38 -15.82
CA LEU A 168 17.40 -5.86 -15.13
C LEU A 168 17.86 -7.19 -15.70
N ASP A 169 19.17 -7.33 -15.89
CA ASP A 169 19.80 -8.61 -16.19
C ASP A 169 19.78 -9.46 -14.91
N HIS A 170 18.96 -10.51 -14.94
CA HIS A 170 18.67 -11.34 -13.77
C HIS A 170 19.93 -11.91 -13.13
N ASP A 171 20.74 -12.62 -13.92
CA ASP A 171 21.93 -13.30 -13.44
C ASP A 171 22.98 -12.31 -12.94
N ALA A 172 23.17 -11.19 -13.65
CA ALA A 172 24.15 -10.20 -13.24
C ALA A 172 23.76 -9.48 -11.95
N VAL A 173 22.50 -9.08 -11.82
CA VAL A 173 22.01 -8.37 -10.64
C VAL A 173 22.05 -9.25 -9.39
N ILE A 174 21.68 -10.53 -9.50
CA ILE A 174 21.76 -11.48 -8.38
C ILE A 174 23.22 -11.74 -8.00
N ARG A 175 24.07 -12.09 -8.98
CA ARG A 175 25.49 -12.40 -8.74
C ARG A 175 26.22 -11.25 -8.08
N ASP A 176 25.96 -10.02 -8.53
CA ASP A 176 26.66 -8.83 -8.07
C ASP A 176 25.96 -8.16 -6.87
N ARG A 177 24.81 -8.70 -6.42
CA ARG A 177 23.97 -8.16 -5.33
C ARG A 177 23.63 -6.69 -5.53
N ALA A 178 23.21 -6.35 -6.75
CA ALA A 178 23.04 -4.96 -7.18
C ALA A 178 21.74 -4.29 -6.69
N LEU A 179 20.81 -5.06 -6.11
CA LEU A 179 19.57 -4.53 -5.54
C LEU A 179 19.81 -3.87 -4.16
N PRO A 180 18.97 -2.91 -3.76
CA PRO A 180 19.07 -2.28 -2.44
C PRO A 180 18.94 -3.29 -1.30
N PRO A 181 19.98 -3.52 -0.48
CA PRO A 181 19.97 -4.55 0.57
C PRO A 181 19.08 -4.21 1.77
N ASN A 182 18.53 -2.99 1.84
CA ASN A 182 17.67 -2.52 2.93
C ASN A 182 16.19 -2.48 2.55
N LEU A 183 15.80 -3.01 1.39
CA LEU A 183 14.41 -2.99 0.94
C LEU A 183 13.55 -3.85 1.86
N LYS A 184 12.57 -3.23 2.52
CA LYS A 184 11.63 -3.86 3.46
C LYS A 184 10.24 -4.05 2.86
N ASN A 185 9.81 -3.09 2.02
CA ASN A 185 8.49 -3.06 1.43
C ASN A 185 8.59 -3.00 -0.10
N LEU A 186 7.91 -3.90 -0.78
CA LEU A 186 7.87 -3.96 -2.24
C LEU A 186 6.43 -4.10 -2.73
N ARG A 187 6.00 -3.17 -3.58
CA ARG A 187 4.73 -3.23 -4.29
C ARG A 187 4.95 -3.38 -5.79
N LEU A 188 4.29 -4.35 -6.41
CA LEU A 188 4.44 -4.71 -7.82
C LEU A 188 3.08 -4.82 -8.52
N GLY A 189 3.07 -4.48 -9.81
CA GLY A 189 1.88 -4.63 -10.68
C GLY A 189 0.91 -3.44 -10.60
N PRO A 190 -0.03 -3.33 -11.56
CA PRO A 190 -0.87 -2.16 -11.76
C PRO A 190 -1.81 -1.85 -10.56
N THR A 191 -2.11 -0.57 -10.30
CA THR A 191 -3.12 -0.09 -9.34
C THR A 191 -4.41 0.31 -10.03
N THR A 192 -4.35 0.64 -11.33
CA THR A 192 -5.51 0.99 -12.13
C THR A 192 -5.97 -0.16 -13.02
N TYR A 193 -7.28 -0.27 -13.12
CA TYR A 193 -7.97 -1.35 -13.82
C TYR A 193 -7.81 -1.22 -15.33
N ASN A 194 -7.16 -2.20 -15.95
CA ASN A 194 -7.31 -2.42 -17.39
C ASN A 194 -7.46 -3.91 -17.67
N ILE A 195 -8.72 -4.36 -17.65
CA ILE A 195 -9.16 -5.75 -17.82
C ILE A 195 -8.78 -6.30 -19.22
N HIS A 196 -8.38 -5.44 -20.17
CA HIS A 196 -8.11 -5.84 -21.56
C HIS A 196 -6.62 -5.78 -21.95
N GLY A 197 -5.70 -5.76 -20.98
CA GLY A 197 -4.26 -5.74 -21.25
C GLY A 197 -3.38 -6.13 -20.05
N MET A 198 -3.85 -7.05 -19.20
CA MET A 198 -3.21 -7.45 -17.94
C MET A 198 -1.72 -7.76 -18.14
N THR A 199 -0.86 -6.90 -17.58
CA THR A 199 0.56 -7.22 -17.42
C THR A 199 0.68 -8.06 -16.17
N MET A 200 0.84 -9.37 -16.34
CA MET A 200 1.02 -10.29 -15.23
C MET A 200 2.42 -10.15 -14.65
N VAL A 201 2.54 -10.29 -13.33
CA VAL A 201 3.84 -10.31 -12.63
C VAL A 201 4.32 -11.76 -12.54
N ASP A 202 5.36 -12.11 -13.29
CA ASP A 202 5.97 -13.44 -13.25
C ASP A 202 6.79 -13.62 -11.96
N ILE A 203 6.26 -14.36 -11.00
CA ILE A 203 6.86 -14.64 -9.69
C ILE A 203 7.74 -15.91 -9.68
N SER A 204 8.06 -16.48 -10.85
CA SER A 204 9.01 -17.61 -10.94
C SER A 204 10.44 -17.20 -10.61
N TRP A 205 11.33 -18.18 -10.45
CA TRP A 205 12.76 -17.93 -10.23
C TRP A 205 13.38 -17.10 -11.34
N ASP A 206 13.09 -17.40 -12.61
CA ASP A 206 13.64 -16.67 -13.76
C ASP A 206 12.94 -15.31 -13.98
N GLY A 207 11.86 -15.06 -13.25
CA GLY A 207 11.10 -13.81 -13.24
C GLY A 207 11.51 -12.89 -12.09
N ILE A 208 10.53 -12.26 -11.43
CA ILE A 208 10.79 -11.39 -10.28
C ILE A 208 11.04 -12.16 -8.98
N GLY A 209 10.66 -13.43 -8.93
CA GLY A 209 10.84 -14.28 -7.75
C GLY A 209 12.31 -14.41 -7.35
N GLY A 210 13.21 -14.63 -8.32
CA GLY A 210 14.65 -14.73 -8.05
C GLY A 210 15.24 -13.43 -7.50
N PHE A 211 14.78 -12.27 -7.98
CA PHE A 211 15.17 -10.98 -7.39
C PHE A 211 14.70 -10.85 -5.94
N ILE A 212 13.42 -11.17 -5.68
CA ILE A 212 12.81 -11.08 -4.35
C ILE A 212 13.54 -11.99 -3.36
N ASP A 213 13.92 -13.20 -3.78
CA ASP A 213 14.65 -14.16 -2.96
C ASP A 213 16.00 -13.60 -2.44
N THR A 214 16.65 -12.71 -3.20
CA THR A 214 17.90 -12.07 -2.75
C THR A 214 17.71 -10.96 -1.72
N LEU A 215 16.48 -10.49 -1.50
CA LEU A 215 16.15 -9.37 -0.60
C LEU A 215 15.88 -9.88 0.82
N ASN A 216 16.93 -10.24 1.54
CA ASN A 216 16.86 -10.84 2.88
C ASN A 216 16.25 -9.97 4.00
N LYS A 217 15.93 -8.70 3.73
CA LYS A 217 15.24 -7.78 4.64
C LYS A 217 13.82 -7.43 4.18
N LEU A 218 13.34 -8.04 3.09
CA LEU A 218 12.00 -7.79 2.58
C LEU A 218 10.99 -8.42 3.53
N GLU A 219 10.23 -7.59 4.23
CA GLU A 219 9.24 -7.99 5.24
C GLU A 219 7.82 -7.98 4.66
N SER A 220 7.54 -7.08 3.71
CA SER A 220 6.23 -6.90 3.10
C SER A 220 6.30 -6.92 1.58
N LEU A 221 5.41 -7.70 0.97
CA LEU A 221 5.26 -7.82 -0.47
C LEU A 221 3.79 -7.68 -0.86
N ASP A 222 3.50 -6.71 -1.73
CA ASP A 222 2.19 -6.53 -2.38
C ASP A 222 2.35 -6.80 -3.89
N VAL A 223 1.64 -7.80 -4.40
CA VAL A 223 1.67 -8.15 -5.82
C VAL A 223 0.26 -8.13 -6.41
N CYS A 224 0.10 -7.35 -7.48
CA CYS A 224 -1.09 -7.32 -8.30
C CYS A 224 -0.91 -8.18 -9.57
N ASN A 225 -1.91 -8.97 -9.92
CA ASN A 225 -1.94 -9.86 -11.10
C ASN A 225 -0.73 -10.81 -11.21
N PRO A 226 -0.32 -11.58 -10.17
CA PRO A 226 0.78 -12.51 -10.31
C PRO A 226 0.43 -13.69 -11.21
N LEU A 227 1.41 -14.10 -12.01
CA LEU A 227 1.40 -15.34 -12.75
C LEU A 227 2.00 -16.45 -11.88
N GLY A 228 1.14 -17.29 -11.30
CA GLY A 228 1.57 -18.40 -10.43
C GLY A 228 2.11 -19.63 -11.15
N SER A 229 2.00 -19.69 -12.48
CA SER A 229 2.51 -20.83 -13.22
C SER A 229 4.04 -20.87 -13.11
N ARG A 230 4.59 -21.99 -12.61
CA ARG A 230 6.05 -22.23 -12.45
C ARG A 230 6.70 -21.58 -11.22
N ILE A 231 6.00 -21.53 -10.09
CA ILE A 231 6.67 -21.29 -8.80
C ILE A 231 7.73 -22.39 -8.60
N ASP A 232 8.96 -21.95 -8.42
CA ASP A 232 10.14 -22.79 -8.36
C ASP A 232 10.43 -23.22 -6.91
N GLU A 233 10.84 -24.48 -6.72
CA GLU A 233 11.19 -25.03 -5.40
C GLU A 233 12.44 -24.38 -4.76
N ARG A 234 13.23 -23.65 -5.54
CA ARG A 234 14.39 -22.90 -5.07
C ARG A 234 14.02 -21.63 -4.30
N LEU A 235 12.80 -21.11 -4.47
CA LEU A 235 12.36 -19.86 -3.84
C LEU A 235 12.11 -20.05 -2.34
N SER A 236 12.72 -19.20 -1.52
CA SER A 236 12.55 -19.17 -0.06
C SER A 236 12.47 -17.73 0.44
N PHE A 237 11.25 -17.23 0.59
CA PHE A 237 10.97 -15.88 1.08
C PHE A 237 10.96 -15.82 2.61
N ASP A 238 12.09 -16.16 3.24
CA ASP A 238 12.23 -16.36 4.69
C ASP A 238 12.03 -15.07 5.53
N SER A 239 12.25 -13.92 4.92
CA SER A 239 12.09 -12.61 5.57
C SER A 239 10.66 -12.08 5.50
N LEU A 240 9.83 -12.57 4.58
CA LEU A 240 8.46 -12.09 4.42
C LEU A 240 7.62 -12.41 5.67
N ARG A 241 6.83 -11.43 6.08
CA ARG A 241 5.86 -11.47 7.17
C ARG A 241 4.48 -11.05 6.71
N THR A 242 4.43 -10.11 5.77
CA THR A 242 3.19 -9.61 5.19
C THR A 242 3.16 -9.91 3.70
N PHE A 243 2.09 -10.54 3.24
CA PHE A 243 1.87 -10.80 1.81
C PHE A 243 0.48 -10.35 1.40
N GLN A 244 0.42 -9.40 0.48
CA GLN A 244 -0.82 -8.91 -0.11
C GLN A 244 -0.91 -9.34 -1.57
N LEU A 245 -2.03 -9.96 -1.90
CA LEU A 245 -2.29 -10.55 -3.21
C LEU A 245 -3.51 -9.87 -3.84
N ARG A 246 -3.33 -9.25 -5.00
CA ARG A 246 -4.42 -8.52 -5.67
C ARG A 246 -4.67 -9.08 -7.06
N GLU A 247 -5.95 -9.24 -7.42
CA GLU A 247 -6.38 -9.58 -8.79
C GLU A 247 -5.66 -10.81 -9.37
N PHE A 248 -5.44 -11.86 -8.58
CA PHE A 248 -4.63 -12.99 -8.99
C PHE A 248 -5.42 -14.06 -9.78
N LEU A 249 -4.75 -14.72 -10.73
CA LEU A 249 -5.30 -15.80 -11.57
C LEU A 249 -4.61 -17.13 -11.29
N MET A 250 -4.60 -17.52 -10.02
CA MET A 250 -3.82 -18.66 -9.54
C MET A 250 -4.74 -19.77 -9.02
N PRO A 251 -4.70 -20.99 -9.59
CA PRO A 251 -5.38 -22.14 -9.02
C PRO A 251 -4.88 -22.45 -7.61
N ARG A 252 -5.70 -23.14 -6.81
CA ARG A 252 -5.37 -23.55 -5.44
C ARG A 252 -3.96 -24.12 -5.26
N GLN A 253 -3.55 -25.04 -6.12
CA GLN A 253 -2.25 -25.73 -6.00
C GLN A 253 -1.07 -24.76 -6.16
N ASP A 254 -1.19 -23.78 -7.04
CA ASP A 254 -0.14 -22.79 -7.25
C ASP A 254 -0.12 -21.78 -6.10
N LEU A 255 -1.28 -21.42 -5.53
CA LEU A 255 -1.36 -20.59 -4.32
C LEU A 255 -0.69 -21.30 -3.13
N GLU A 256 -1.00 -22.58 -2.94
CA GLU A 256 -0.39 -23.40 -1.90
C GLU A 256 1.13 -23.48 -2.06
N ARG A 257 1.64 -23.68 -3.28
CA ARG A 257 3.08 -23.61 -3.57
C ARG A 257 3.67 -22.24 -3.27
N LEU A 258 2.99 -21.14 -3.62
CA LEU A 258 3.51 -19.79 -3.36
C LEU A 258 3.64 -19.54 -1.86
N LEU A 259 2.58 -19.86 -1.12
CA LEU A 259 2.58 -19.71 0.32
C LEU A 259 3.58 -20.68 0.96
N SER A 260 3.88 -21.83 0.34
CA SER A 260 4.92 -22.78 0.79
C SER A 260 6.29 -22.10 0.97
N CYS A 261 6.62 -21.15 0.08
CA CYS A 261 7.87 -20.38 0.08
C CYS A 261 7.95 -19.31 1.18
N MET A 262 6.88 -19.09 1.98
CA MET A 262 6.80 -18.04 2.99
C MET A 262 6.61 -18.63 4.39
N PRO A 263 7.64 -19.28 4.98
CA PRO A 263 7.48 -20.08 6.20
C PRO A 263 7.17 -19.27 7.46
N LYS A 264 7.29 -17.94 7.42
CA LYS A 264 7.08 -17.04 8.57
C LYS A 264 5.96 -16.03 8.32
N LEU A 265 5.03 -16.33 7.41
CA LEU A 265 3.93 -15.44 7.07
C LEU A 265 3.02 -15.19 8.29
N GLU A 266 2.91 -13.93 8.70
CA GLU A 266 2.11 -13.47 9.84
C GLU A 266 0.82 -12.77 9.40
N GLU A 267 0.85 -12.10 8.23
CA GLU A 267 -0.27 -11.33 7.69
C GLU A 267 -0.50 -11.68 6.22
N PHE A 268 -1.74 -12.06 5.90
CA PHE A 268 -2.16 -12.32 4.53
C PHE A 268 -3.37 -11.45 4.18
N ASP A 269 -3.31 -10.76 3.04
CA ASP A 269 -4.40 -9.98 2.50
C ASP A 269 -4.67 -10.40 1.04
N THR A 270 -5.93 -10.61 0.70
CA THR A 270 -6.36 -10.68 -0.70
C THR A 270 -7.48 -9.70 -1.00
N THR A 271 -7.31 -8.93 -2.08
CA THR A 271 -8.38 -8.09 -2.63
C THR A 271 -8.68 -8.42 -4.10
N ARG A 272 -9.97 -8.40 -4.44
CA ARG A 272 -10.57 -8.57 -5.76
C ARG A 272 -10.23 -9.90 -6.42
N LEU A 273 -10.95 -10.94 -6.02
CA LEU A 273 -10.88 -12.26 -6.67
C LEU A 273 -11.40 -12.15 -8.10
N PHE A 274 -10.54 -12.32 -9.11
CA PHE A 274 -10.97 -12.22 -10.50
C PHE A 274 -12.03 -13.29 -10.83
N ASP A 275 -13.10 -12.88 -11.51
CA ASP A 275 -14.10 -13.80 -12.05
C ASP A 275 -13.69 -14.12 -13.49
N GLY A 276 -13.19 -15.33 -13.70
CA GLY A 276 -12.61 -15.76 -14.97
C GLY A 276 -13.56 -15.58 -16.16
N ASP A 277 -13.05 -15.08 -17.28
CA ASP A 277 -13.72 -15.23 -18.58
C ASP A 277 -12.88 -16.12 -19.51
N GLY A 278 -13.52 -17.13 -20.12
CA GLY A 278 -13.01 -17.99 -21.18
C GLY A 278 -11.71 -18.78 -20.91
N ASP A 279 -10.57 -18.19 -21.22
CA ASP A 279 -9.31 -18.90 -21.52
C ASP A 279 -8.26 -18.87 -20.38
N LEU A 280 -8.55 -18.19 -19.28
CA LEU A 280 -7.62 -18.05 -18.15
C LEU A 280 -7.78 -19.18 -17.12
N PRO A 281 -6.72 -19.56 -16.39
CA PRO A 281 -6.81 -20.53 -15.29
C PRO A 281 -7.87 -20.07 -14.28
N LYS A 282 -8.66 -21.02 -13.78
CA LYS A 282 -9.62 -20.73 -12.70
C LYS A 282 -8.86 -20.36 -11.43
N PRO A 283 -9.08 -19.15 -10.87
CA PRO A 283 -8.44 -18.78 -9.62
C PRO A 283 -8.99 -19.61 -8.45
N ALA A 284 -8.19 -19.73 -7.39
CA ALA A 284 -8.63 -20.33 -6.14
C ALA A 284 -9.87 -19.60 -5.61
N THR A 285 -10.88 -20.38 -5.24
CA THR A 285 -12.08 -19.86 -4.57
C THR A 285 -11.73 -19.39 -3.17
N GLY A 286 -12.53 -18.48 -2.60
CA GLY A 286 -12.38 -18.06 -1.21
C GLY A 286 -12.26 -19.23 -0.20
N PRO A 287 -13.13 -20.25 -0.24
CA PRO A 287 -13.01 -21.43 0.61
C PRO A 287 -11.68 -22.18 0.43
N GLU A 288 -11.20 -22.32 -0.81
CA GLU A 288 -9.89 -22.96 -1.07
C GLU A 288 -8.72 -22.14 -0.51
N ILE A 289 -8.80 -20.81 -0.58
CA ILE A 289 -7.80 -19.92 0.04
C ILE A 289 -7.76 -20.16 1.55
N LEU A 290 -8.92 -20.22 2.21
CA LEU A 290 -9.00 -20.51 3.64
C LEU A 290 -8.42 -21.88 4.00
N GLU A 291 -8.68 -22.92 3.20
CA GLU A 291 -8.10 -24.25 3.42
C GLU A 291 -6.58 -24.24 3.32
N VAL A 292 -6.02 -23.51 2.35
CA VAL A 292 -4.56 -23.37 2.22
C VAL A 292 -3.99 -22.59 3.42
N LEU A 293 -4.63 -21.50 3.84
CA LEU A 293 -4.22 -20.69 4.99
C LEU A 293 -4.34 -21.44 6.33
N ALA A 294 -5.25 -22.42 6.44
CA ALA A 294 -5.32 -23.30 7.61
C ALA A 294 -4.02 -24.09 7.83
N GLY A 295 -3.28 -24.39 6.76
CA GLY A 295 -1.93 -24.96 6.82
C GLY A 295 -0.87 -24.01 7.40
N ARG A 296 -1.21 -22.74 7.64
CA ARG A 296 -0.34 -21.68 8.20
C ARG A 296 -0.76 -21.21 9.59
N ASN A 297 -1.56 -22.02 10.29
CA ASN A 297 -2.10 -21.65 11.59
C ASN A 297 -1.01 -21.43 12.67
N ASP A 298 0.18 -21.99 12.52
CA ASP A 298 1.31 -21.77 13.43
C ASP A 298 1.85 -20.33 13.35
N THR A 299 1.87 -19.73 12.15
CA THR A 299 2.46 -18.39 11.92
C THR A 299 1.44 -17.29 11.67
N LEU A 300 0.32 -17.57 10.98
CA LEU A 300 -0.66 -16.58 10.59
C LEU A 300 -1.34 -15.97 11.83
N ARG A 301 -1.38 -14.63 11.87
CA ARG A 301 -1.99 -13.84 12.96
C ARG A 301 -3.00 -12.84 12.45
N ARG A 302 -2.85 -12.34 11.23
CA ARG A 302 -3.75 -11.36 10.62
C ARG A 302 -4.22 -11.80 9.24
N LEU A 303 -5.50 -11.59 8.97
CA LEU A 303 -6.12 -12.01 7.73
C LEU A 303 -7.12 -10.97 7.24
N GLU A 304 -6.93 -10.52 6.01
CA GLU A 304 -7.93 -9.77 5.24
C GLU A 304 -8.30 -10.60 4.01
N LEU A 305 -9.60 -10.83 3.82
CA LEU A 305 -10.10 -11.58 2.67
C LEU A 305 -11.20 -10.77 1.99
N ASP A 306 -11.06 -10.56 0.68
CA ASP A 306 -12.17 -10.16 -0.20
C ASP A 306 -13.13 -11.32 -0.46
N MET A 307 -13.76 -11.76 0.63
CA MET A 307 -14.78 -12.79 0.68
C MET A 307 -16.00 -12.29 1.43
N SER A 308 -17.16 -12.55 0.87
CA SER A 308 -18.43 -12.29 1.52
C SER A 308 -18.74 -13.39 2.53
N CYS A 309 -18.70 -13.09 3.82
CA CYS A 309 -19.16 -14.04 4.85
C CYS A 309 -20.66 -14.37 4.73
N THR A 310 -21.40 -13.71 3.85
CA THR A 310 -22.84 -13.94 3.65
C THR A 310 -23.17 -14.74 2.38
N HIS A 311 -22.19 -14.90 1.47
CA HIS A 311 -22.36 -15.60 0.19
C HIS A 311 -21.32 -16.70 -0.06
N ASP A 312 -20.17 -16.64 0.61
CA ASP A 312 -19.09 -17.60 0.45
C ASP A 312 -19.06 -18.61 1.62
N ASN A 313 -18.54 -19.81 1.37
CA ASN A 313 -18.30 -20.76 2.44
C ASN A 313 -17.08 -20.36 3.28
N VAL A 314 -17.34 -19.92 4.51
CA VAL A 314 -16.32 -19.45 5.47
C VAL A 314 -16.13 -20.38 6.66
N GLU A 315 -16.64 -21.62 6.62
CA GLU A 315 -16.52 -22.59 7.72
C GLU A 315 -15.07 -22.86 8.13
N GLN A 316 -14.13 -22.71 7.20
CA GLN A 316 -12.71 -22.93 7.42
C GLN A 316 -12.05 -21.87 8.34
N LEU A 317 -12.68 -20.71 8.54
CA LEU A 317 -12.19 -19.69 9.48
C LEU A 317 -12.01 -20.25 10.90
N GLN A 318 -12.87 -21.17 11.34
CA GLN A 318 -12.81 -21.74 12.69
C GLN A 318 -11.51 -22.53 12.94
N HIS A 319 -10.87 -23.02 11.88
CA HIS A 319 -9.62 -23.78 11.96
C HIS A 319 -8.37 -22.90 12.07
N LEU A 320 -8.50 -21.59 11.87
CA LEU A 320 -7.42 -20.61 12.07
C LEU A 320 -7.28 -20.27 13.57
N THR A 321 -6.96 -21.27 14.39
CA THR A 321 -7.03 -21.18 15.85
C THR A 321 -6.10 -20.16 16.49
N ASN A 322 -5.06 -19.69 15.80
CA ASN A 322 -4.15 -18.66 16.31
C ASN A 322 -4.34 -17.28 15.66
N LEU A 323 -5.38 -17.12 14.83
CA LEU A 323 -5.67 -15.83 14.20
C LEU A 323 -6.12 -14.81 15.26
N GLU A 324 -5.45 -13.66 15.29
CA GLU A 324 -5.70 -12.59 16.25
C GLU A 324 -6.51 -11.44 15.64
N GLU A 325 -6.37 -11.20 14.34
CA GLU A 325 -7.02 -10.10 13.64
C GLU A 325 -7.63 -10.59 12.33
N LEU A 326 -8.91 -10.30 12.15
CA LEU A 326 -9.66 -10.71 10.98
C LEU A 326 -10.41 -9.51 10.42
N LYS A 327 -10.25 -9.27 9.13
CA LYS A 327 -11.05 -8.33 8.36
C LYS A 327 -11.89 -9.08 7.35
N ILE A 328 -13.20 -8.97 7.52
CA ILE A 328 -14.19 -9.64 6.68
C ILE A 328 -15.07 -8.64 5.97
N ILE A 329 -15.74 -9.14 4.94
CA ILE A 329 -16.73 -8.40 4.18
C ILE A 329 -18.12 -9.00 4.39
N LEU A 330 -19.10 -8.14 4.58
CA LEU A 330 -20.52 -8.49 4.56
C LEU A 330 -21.19 -7.97 3.30
N GLY A 331 -22.10 -8.78 2.74
CA GLY A 331 -22.88 -8.41 1.56
C GLY A 331 -22.28 -8.92 0.26
N LYS A 332 -22.95 -8.64 -0.85
CA LYS A 332 -22.64 -9.29 -2.12
C LYS A 332 -21.33 -8.73 -2.67
N SER A 333 -20.30 -9.57 -2.79
CA SER A 333 -19.09 -9.22 -3.52
C SER A 333 -19.45 -8.86 -4.98
N ALA A 334 -18.67 -7.98 -5.61
CA ALA A 334 -18.85 -7.63 -7.02
C ALA A 334 -18.68 -8.85 -7.94
N HIS A 335 -18.02 -9.91 -7.46
CA HIS A 335 -17.70 -11.12 -8.20
C HIS A 335 -18.92 -12.09 -8.26
N ALA A 336 -19.20 -12.63 -9.45
CA ALA A 336 -20.45 -13.35 -9.74
C ALA A 336 -20.33 -14.87 -9.61
N ALA A 337 -19.11 -15.43 -9.66
CA ALA A 337 -18.86 -16.87 -9.74
C ALA A 337 -19.35 -17.71 -8.55
N TYR A 338 -19.38 -17.18 -7.33
CA TYR A 338 -19.58 -17.99 -6.11
C TYR A 338 -20.90 -17.67 -5.37
N ARG A 339 -21.96 -17.36 -6.12
CA ARG A 339 -23.27 -16.98 -5.57
C ARG A 339 -24.07 -18.19 -5.07
N GLN A 340 -23.73 -18.70 -3.90
CA GLN A 340 -24.68 -19.52 -3.13
C GLN A 340 -25.01 -18.78 -1.84
N ARG A 341 -26.17 -18.11 -1.82
CA ARG A 341 -26.64 -17.40 -0.64
C ARG A 341 -26.62 -18.36 0.56
N GLN A 342 -25.78 -18.05 1.54
CA GLN A 342 -25.80 -18.79 2.79
C GLN A 342 -26.94 -18.26 3.65
N ARG A 343 -27.65 -19.15 4.32
CA ARG A 343 -28.61 -18.75 5.34
C ARG A 343 -27.84 -18.44 6.61
N ILE A 344 -27.83 -17.18 7.00
CA ILE A 344 -27.24 -16.74 8.26
C ILE A 344 -28.31 -16.95 9.34
N ASP A 345 -28.07 -17.90 10.23
CA ASP A 345 -28.81 -18.02 11.49
C ASP A 345 -28.05 -17.32 12.63
N GLU A 346 -28.69 -17.14 13.78
CA GLU A 346 -28.12 -16.44 14.94
C GLU A 346 -26.80 -17.05 15.45
N GLN A 347 -26.54 -18.33 15.17
CA GLN A 347 -25.38 -19.08 15.64
C GLN A 347 -24.28 -19.17 14.58
N PHE A 348 -24.50 -18.60 13.39
CA PHE A 348 -23.59 -18.70 12.25
C PHE A 348 -22.17 -18.26 12.61
N PHE A 349 -22.00 -17.03 13.11
CA PHE A 349 -20.68 -16.50 13.43
C PHE A 349 -20.03 -17.18 14.64
N ILE A 350 -20.81 -17.75 15.56
CA ILE A 350 -20.25 -18.57 16.65
C ILE A 350 -19.59 -19.84 16.11
N ARG A 351 -20.18 -20.46 15.08
CA ARG A 351 -19.65 -21.68 14.45
C ARG A 351 -18.47 -21.43 13.51
N THR A 352 -18.37 -20.24 12.93
CA THR A 352 -17.39 -19.95 11.87
C THR A 352 -16.20 -19.13 12.35
N MET A 353 -16.35 -18.30 13.39
CA MET A 353 -15.29 -17.37 13.78
C MET A 353 -14.07 -18.06 14.43
N PRO A 354 -12.86 -17.55 14.19
CA PRO A 354 -11.64 -18.05 14.82
C PRO A 354 -11.68 -17.92 16.37
N PRO A 355 -11.28 -18.95 17.13
CA PRO A 355 -11.43 -18.97 18.60
C PRO A 355 -10.46 -18.06 19.38
N SER A 356 -9.39 -17.56 18.75
CA SER A 356 -8.39 -16.69 19.38
C SER A 356 -8.48 -15.23 18.95
N LEU A 357 -9.56 -14.86 18.25
CA LEU A 357 -9.71 -13.55 17.67
C LEU A 357 -9.70 -12.44 18.73
N ARG A 358 -8.87 -11.42 18.51
CA ARG A 358 -8.73 -10.22 19.34
C ARG A 358 -9.36 -9.00 18.70
N LYS A 359 -9.28 -8.90 17.37
CA LYS A 359 -9.86 -7.81 16.60
C LYS A 359 -10.67 -8.34 15.43
N LEU A 360 -11.87 -7.82 15.27
CA LEU A 360 -12.74 -8.08 14.13
C LEU A 360 -13.03 -6.76 13.40
N HIS A 361 -12.70 -6.71 12.13
CA HIS A 361 -13.02 -5.60 11.23
C HIS A 361 -14.09 -6.06 10.26
N ILE A 362 -15.17 -5.29 10.18
CA ILE A 362 -16.32 -5.57 9.33
C ILE A 362 -16.37 -4.47 8.28
N ASN A 363 -15.93 -4.82 7.09
CA ASN A 363 -16.12 -4.02 5.89
C ASN A 363 -17.44 -4.41 5.22
N ARG A 364 -18.01 -3.49 4.44
CA ARG A 364 -19.27 -3.74 3.75
C ARG A 364 -19.13 -3.65 2.25
N PHE A 365 -19.65 -4.65 1.54
CA PHE A 365 -19.95 -4.55 0.11
C PHE A 365 -21.46 -4.48 -0.11
N HIS A 366 -21.89 -3.38 -0.71
CA HIS A 366 -23.17 -3.19 -1.37
C HIS A 366 -24.41 -3.86 -0.74
N GLY A 367 -25.17 -3.09 0.05
CA GLY A 367 -26.58 -3.35 0.35
C GLY A 367 -26.93 -3.29 1.84
N ARG A 368 -27.93 -2.45 2.16
CA ARG A 368 -28.41 -2.25 3.55
C ARG A 368 -28.92 -3.53 4.20
N THR A 369 -29.70 -4.27 3.42
CA THR A 369 -30.37 -5.50 3.81
C THR A 369 -29.42 -6.60 4.28
N MET A 370 -28.23 -6.72 3.69
CA MET A 370 -27.31 -7.83 4.03
C MET A 370 -26.64 -7.66 5.39
N PHE A 371 -26.35 -6.42 5.79
CA PHE A 371 -25.88 -6.16 7.13
C PHE A 371 -26.99 -6.37 8.15
N GLU A 372 -28.22 -5.97 7.83
CA GLU A 372 -29.39 -6.18 8.69
C GLU A 372 -29.68 -7.68 8.87
N GLU A 373 -29.48 -8.50 7.83
CA GLU A 373 -29.59 -9.96 7.92
C GLU A 373 -28.46 -10.61 8.74
N ALA A 374 -27.26 -10.03 8.74
CA ALA A 374 -26.11 -10.57 9.47
C ALA A 374 -25.94 -9.98 10.88
N SER A 375 -26.58 -8.85 11.17
CA SER A 375 -26.33 -8.05 12.38
C SER A 375 -26.69 -8.82 13.65
N GLU A 376 -27.82 -9.51 13.66
CA GLU A 376 -28.26 -10.29 14.82
C GLU A 376 -27.29 -11.42 15.15
N ALA A 377 -26.84 -12.16 14.12
CA ALA A 377 -25.84 -13.21 14.31
C ALA A 377 -24.48 -12.65 14.77
N LEU A 378 -24.07 -11.48 14.26
CA LEU A 378 -22.85 -10.80 14.68
C LEU A 378 -22.94 -10.35 16.14
N MET A 379 -24.04 -9.71 16.53
CA MET A 379 -24.27 -9.28 17.91
C MET A 379 -24.29 -10.49 18.86
N THR A 380 -24.95 -11.58 18.47
CA THR A 380 -24.95 -12.84 19.22
C THR A 380 -23.53 -13.39 19.41
N TYR A 381 -22.72 -13.42 18.34
CA TYR A 381 -21.31 -13.81 18.44
C TYR A 381 -20.52 -12.89 19.37
N ILE A 382 -20.56 -11.57 19.18
CA ILE A 382 -19.82 -10.60 19.99
C ILE A 382 -20.19 -10.77 21.47
N SER A 383 -21.49 -10.80 21.78
CA SER A 383 -21.99 -10.99 23.14
C SER A 383 -21.58 -12.33 23.74
N SER A 384 -21.49 -13.41 22.95
CA SER A 384 -21.00 -14.72 23.44
C SER A 384 -19.53 -14.71 23.88
N THR A 385 -18.74 -13.75 23.40
CA THR A 385 -17.32 -13.59 23.77
C THR A 385 -17.10 -12.80 25.07
N TYR A 386 -18.17 -12.23 25.65
CA TYR A 386 -18.08 -11.46 26.90
C TYR A 386 -17.54 -12.31 28.05
N ARG A 387 -16.67 -11.69 28.86
CA ARG A 387 -16.18 -12.26 30.12
C ARG A 387 -16.19 -11.15 31.18
N ASP A 388 -16.55 -11.49 32.41
CA ASP A 388 -16.58 -10.53 33.53
C ASP A 388 -15.20 -9.91 33.79
N SER A 389 -14.15 -10.69 33.59
CA SER A 389 -12.76 -10.25 33.70
C SER A 389 -12.24 -9.73 32.34
N PRO A 390 -11.74 -8.47 32.27
CA PRO A 390 -11.14 -7.92 31.05
C PRO A 390 -9.93 -8.70 30.55
N GLN A 391 -9.22 -9.40 31.44
CA GLN A 391 -8.04 -10.20 31.08
C GLN A 391 -8.44 -11.47 30.31
N ASP A 392 -9.65 -11.99 30.58
CA ASP A 392 -10.18 -13.20 29.96
C ASP A 392 -10.95 -12.93 28.67
N GLN A 393 -11.33 -11.66 28.44
CA GLN A 393 -11.98 -11.22 27.20
C GLN A 393 -10.95 -11.18 26.05
N ARG A 394 -11.01 -12.21 25.20
CA ARG A 394 -10.12 -12.35 24.04
C ARG A 394 -10.44 -11.34 22.95
N LEU A 395 -11.69 -11.29 22.50
CA LEU A 395 -12.16 -10.31 21.53
C LEU A 395 -12.25 -8.94 22.21
N ARG A 396 -11.34 -8.04 21.83
CA ARG A 396 -11.16 -6.73 22.46
C ARG A 396 -11.64 -5.58 21.60
N MET A 397 -11.67 -5.76 20.29
CA MET A 397 -12.05 -4.72 19.35
C MET A 397 -12.97 -5.27 18.26
N VAL A 398 -14.05 -4.54 18.00
CA VAL A 398 -14.90 -4.72 16.83
C VAL A 398 -15.00 -3.37 16.14
N GLN A 399 -14.62 -3.32 14.87
CA GLN A 399 -14.73 -2.12 14.03
C GLN A 399 -15.70 -2.40 12.89
N VAL A 400 -16.66 -1.50 12.71
CA VAL A 400 -17.65 -1.58 11.64
C VAL A 400 -17.49 -0.36 10.74
N ASP A 401 -17.08 -0.60 9.50
CA ASP A 401 -17.01 0.43 8.48
C ASP A 401 -18.41 0.69 7.90
N MET A 402 -18.91 1.90 8.12
CA MET A 402 -20.20 2.38 7.62
C MET A 402 -20.04 3.56 6.64
N GLN A 403 -18.81 3.82 6.16
CA GLN A 403 -18.56 4.92 5.24
C GLN A 403 -19.36 4.75 3.94
N GLY A 404 -19.89 5.86 3.43
CA GLY A 404 -20.67 5.89 2.18
C GLY A 404 -22.16 5.54 2.31
N GLU A 405 -22.65 5.20 3.50
CA GLU A 405 -24.10 5.03 3.77
C GLU A 405 -24.77 6.35 4.19
N PRO A 406 -26.11 6.48 4.06
CA PRO A 406 -26.79 7.62 4.62
C PRO A 406 -26.59 7.67 6.12
N ARG A 407 -26.21 8.85 6.58
CA ARG A 407 -25.89 9.12 7.97
C ARG A 407 -26.97 8.63 8.93
N ASP A 408 -28.24 8.86 8.62
CA ASP A 408 -29.36 8.48 9.48
C ASP A 408 -29.46 6.95 9.66
N TRP A 409 -29.22 6.20 8.58
CA TRP A 409 -29.20 4.74 8.64
C TRP A 409 -27.98 4.24 9.42
N ALA A 410 -26.79 4.78 9.16
CA ALA A 410 -25.55 4.40 9.85
C ALA A 410 -25.64 4.67 11.36
N VAL A 411 -26.21 5.82 11.76
CA VAL A 411 -26.48 6.17 13.16
C VAL A 411 -27.46 5.17 13.80
N CYS A 412 -28.55 4.81 13.11
CA CYS A 412 -29.51 3.83 13.61
C CYS A 412 -28.86 2.44 13.84
N GLN A 413 -28.02 1.98 12.91
CA GLN A 413 -27.31 0.71 13.06
C GLN A 413 -26.27 0.75 14.17
N ARG A 414 -25.53 1.86 14.29
CA ARG A 414 -24.60 2.09 15.41
C ARG A 414 -25.33 1.94 16.74
N ASP A 415 -26.44 2.64 16.91
CA ASP A 415 -27.20 2.64 18.17
C ASP A 415 -27.74 1.23 18.47
N THR A 416 -28.21 0.51 17.44
CA THR A 416 -28.66 -0.89 17.56
C THR A 416 -27.53 -1.82 18.00
N PHE A 417 -26.35 -1.75 17.37
CA PHE A 417 -25.20 -2.57 17.74
C PHE A 417 -24.66 -2.22 19.14
N GLN A 418 -24.61 -0.94 19.49
CA GLN A 418 -24.19 -0.49 20.82
C GLN A 418 -25.13 -1.04 21.90
N GLN A 419 -26.44 -1.02 21.64
CA GLN A 419 -27.42 -1.60 22.56
C GLN A 419 -27.29 -3.13 22.65
N GLY A 420 -27.17 -3.82 21.51
CA GLY A 420 -27.06 -5.28 21.45
C GLY A 420 -25.77 -5.84 22.06
N CYS A 421 -24.69 -5.06 22.05
CA CYS A 421 -23.37 -5.44 22.59
C CYS A 421 -23.01 -4.70 23.89
N GLN A 422 -23.97 -4.08 24.58
CA GLN A 422 -23.71 -3.19 25.72
C GLN A 422 -22.90 -3.85 26.84
N GLU A 423 -23.20 -5.11 27.19
CA GLU A 423 -22.47 -5.84 28.22
C GLU A 423 -21.03 -6.14 27.79
N TRP A 424 -20.83 -6.59 26.54
CA TRP A 424 -19.50 -6.83 25.99
C TRP A 424 -18.64 -5.56 25.94
N ALA A 425 -19.24 -4.42 25.61
CA ALA A 425 -18.58 -3.13 25.51
C ALA A 425 -18.05 -2.57 26.85
N LYS A 426 -18.39 -3.19 28.00
CA LYS A 426 -17.76 -2.86 29.29
C LYS A 426 -16.27 -3.17 29.30
N ASN A 427 -15.87 -4.24 28.60
CA ASN A 427 -14.50 -4.76 28.57
C ASN A 427 -13.89 -4.76 27.15
N GLY A 428 -14.66 -4.37 26.14
CA GLY A 428 -14.27 -4.30 24.73
C GLY A 428 -14.45 -2.92 24.11
N THR A 429 -13.90 -2.72 22.92
CA THR A 429 -14.00 -1.46 22.16
C THR A 429 -14.81 -1.68 20.89
N LEU A 430 -15.88 -0.90 20.71
CA LEU A 430 -16.70 -0.91 19.51
C LEU A 430 -16.48 0.41 18.75
N VAL A 431 -15.98 0.33 17.52
CA VAL A 431 -15.65 1.48 16.67
C VAL A 431 -16.56 1.48 15.44
N PHE A 432 -17.07 2.66 15.07
CA PHE A 432 -17.88 2.85 13.87
C PHE A 432 -17.32 3.99 13.04
N ASP A 433 -16.99 3.70 11.80
CA ASP A 433 -16.53 4.70 10.85
C ASP A 433 -17.72 5.18 10.03
N ILE A 434 -18.33 6.30 10.44
CA ILE A 434 -19.55 6.85 9.82
C ILE A 434 -19.22 8.06 8.92
N ASP A 435 -18.11 8.74 9.19
CA ASP A 435 -17.73 9.95 8.46
C ASP A 435 -16.78 9.60 7.29
N VAL A 436 -17.15 10.05 6.09
CA VAL A 436 -16.23 10.06 4.95
C VAL A 436 -15.18 11.13 5.24
N PHE A 437 -13.94 10.72 5.51
CA PHE A 437 -12.83 11.64 5.26
C PHE A 437 -12.72 11.78 3.74
N ASP A 438 -13.49 12.70 3.17
CA ASP A 438 -13.47 12.93 1.73
C ASP A 438 -12.19 13.70 1.37
N TRP A 439 -11.17 12.94 0.98
CA TRP A 439 -9.92 13.47 0.45
C TRP A 439 -10.15 14.41 -0.75
N HIS A 440 -11.23 14.24 -1.52
CA HIS A 440 -11.58 15.14 -2.61
C HIS A 440 -12.22 16.43 -2.09
N GLU A 441 -13.08 16.37 -1.07
CA GLU A 441 -13.65 17.57 -0.44
C GLU A 441 -12.57 18.40 0.27
N TYR A 442 -11.65 17.76 1.00
CA TYR A 442 -10.49 18.44 1.60
C TYR A 442 -9.57 19.03 0.52
N ARG A 443 -9.25 18.29 -0.55
CA ARG A 443 -8.46 18.81 -1.68
C ARG A 443 -9.14 19.97 -2.41
N ASN A 444 -10.46 19.96 -2.52
CA ASN A 444 -11.24 21.04 -3.13
C ASN A 444 -11.29 22.27 -2.21
N ARG A 445 -11.40 22.10 -0.88
CA ARG A 445 -11.29 23.19 0.09
C ARG A 445 -9.88 23.81 0.09
N ALA A 446 -8.83 22.99 0.04
CA ALA A 446 -7.44 23.46 -0.08
C ALA A 446 -7.20 24.21 -1.41
N ARG A 447 -7.83 23.78 -2.52
CA ARG A 447 -7.82 24.51 -3.80
C ARG A 447 -8.47 25.88 -3.70
N ASN A 448 -9.63 25.96 -3.05
CA ASN A 448 -10.33 27.23 -2.85
C ASN A 448 -9.52 28.19 -1.98
N TRP A 449 -8.76 27.69 -1.00
CA TRP A 449 -7.84 28.52 -0.21
C TRP A 449 -6.66 29.06 -1.02
N ASP A 450 -6.06 28.26 -1.91
CA ASP A 450 -4.98 28.73 -2.80
C ASP A 450 -5.48 29.78 -3.81
N GLU A 451 -6.70 29.62 -4.33
CA GLU A 451 -7.33 30.58 -5.25
C GLU A 451 -7.73 31.88 -4.53
N GLU A 452 -8.20 31.80 -3.28
CA GLU A 452 -8.49 32.96 -2.44
C GLU A 452 -7.21 33.72 -2.04
N ASP A 453 -6.12 33.02 -1.69
CA ASP A 453 -4.83 33.65 -1.37
C ASP A 453 -4.20 34.32 -2.61
N GLN A 454 -4.25 33.67 -3.79
CA GLN A 454 -3.81 34.30 -5.05
C GLN A 454 -4.65 35.53 -5.41
N THR A 455 -5.97 35.44 -5.23
CA THR A 455 -6.88 36.57 -5.48
C THR A 455 -6.63 37.72 -4.50
N MET A 456 -6.35 37.41 -3.24
CA MET A 456 -6.02 38.40 -2.22
C MET A 456 -4.67 39.09 -2.50
N ARG A 457 -3.63 38.34 -2.89
CA ARG A 457 -2.32 38.89 -3.30
C ARG A 457 -2.42 39.78 -4.54
N LEU A 458 -3.21 39.39 -5.53
CA LEU A 458 -3.45 40.21 -6.73
C LEU A 458 -4.19 41.51 -6.40
N ARG A 459 -5.18 41.48 -5.50
CA ARG A 459 -5.87 42.70 -5.03
C ARG A 459 -4.92 43.63 -4.28
N LEU A 460 -4.09 43.11 -3.39
CA LEU A 460 -3.11 43.90 -2.64
C LEU A 460 -2.04 44.53 -3.56
N ALA A 461 -1.59 43.82 -4.60
CA ALA A 461 -0.67 44.35 -5.59
C ALA A 461 -1.31 45.47 -6.44
N GLN A 462 -2.59 45.32 -6.82
CA GLN A 462 -3.33 46.36 -7.54
C GLN A 462 -3.65 47.59 -6.68
N GLN A 463 -3.76 47.43 -5.36
CA GLN A 463 -3.97 48.53 -4.43
C GLN A 463 -2.69 49.35 -4.25
N ARG A 464 -1.54 48.69 -4.06
CA ARG A 464 -0.23 49.37 -3.99
C ARG A 464 0.12 50.12 -5.28
N GLY A 465 -0.21 49.56 -6.44
CA GLY A 465 0.00 50.23 -7.72
C GLY A 465 -0.91 51.46 -7.96
N ARG A 466 -2.00 51.61 -7.20
CA ARG A 466 -2.86 52.81 -7.24
C ARG A 466 -2.48 53.87 -6.21
N ASP A 467 -1.88 53.46 -5.10
CA ASP A 467 -1.40 54.39 -4.07
C ASP A 467 -0.03 55.01 -4.43
N GLU A 468 0.67 54.44 -5.42
CA GLU A 468 1.94 54.94 -5.98
C GLU A 468 1.77 55.76 -7.28
N MET A 469 0.54 55.99 -7.74
CA MET A 469 0.18 56.90 -8.84
C MET A 469 -0.53 58.14 -8.31
#